data_AF-A0A944LP96-F1
#
_entry.id   AF-A0A944LP96-F1
#
_cell.length_a   1.000
_cell.length_b   1.000
_cell.length_c   1.000
_cell.angle_alpha   90.00
_cell.angle_beta   90.00
_cell.angle_gamma   90.00
#
_symmetry.space_group_name_H-M   'P 1'
#
loop_
_entity.id
_entity.type
_entity.pdbx_description
1 polymer ?
#
loop_
_entity_poly.entity_id
_entity_poly.type
_entity_poly.pdbx_seq_one_letter_code
_entity_poly.pdbx_strand_id
1 'polypeptide(L)'
;MNETSIAVPVASGGEAGTIAHSLKLAGFFCAQVRSNDTSRQIWCRTSPSENGDPGQSAVTHVDLVSALDGRLQYAHIGLPDPTGITWDPEQAKSLMSVLNASVLSLWPADTGPVSGAVDKVANPGTGLGKDRDDPRPPARESITTDHATYSVGEGRYFGEGITVSGAPVLTLTVTTKVAKDRSWPYGGAHYATTTTAAAPGLEAGGFDCYGPEQSPCTRPAGNQQVNYTIRNGTDQILTASVGMGGGLSEPGQGLTSIAEWGFPQGLTFLTPTVRSAVERQLDRARLTGEPFIGIVEGTVVLLETRHTPPQPDGTYAVRVDLTIGAPLPIIPGT
;
A
#
# COMPACT_ATOMS: atom_id res chain seq x y z
N MET A 1 -1.10 26.32 0.75
CA MET A 1 -2.05 25.21 0.55
C MET A 1 -2.28 24.58 1.90
N ASN A 2 -3.52 24.51 2.35
CA ASN A 2 -3.84 23.88 3.62
C ASN A 2 -3.94 22.38 3.37
N GLU A 3 -2.93 21.63 3.77
CA GLU A 3 -2.83 20.21 3.52
C GLU A 3 -2.97 19.42 4.81
N THR A 4 -3.72 18.32 4.75
CA THR A 4 -3.93 17.40 5.86
C THR A 4 -3.66 15.97 5.43
N SER A 5 -2.97 15.24 6.30
CA SER A 5 -2.71 13.81 6.16
C SER A 5 -3.44 13.00 7.24
N ILE A 6 -4.59 13.51 7.70
CA ILE A 6 -5.47 12.84 8.65
C ILE A 6 -6.40 11.89 7.87
N ALA A 7 -6.25 10.60 8.14
CA ALA A 7 -7.10 9.57 7.58
C ALA A 7 -8.51 9.60 8.20
N VAL A 8 -9.53 9.54 7.36
CA VAL A 8 -10.95 9.48 7.74
C VAL A 8 -11.70 8.47 6.87
N PRO A 9 -12.89 7.98 7.29
CA PRO A 9 -13.75 7.21 6.41
C PRO A 9 -14.07 7.98 5.12
N VAL A 10 -14.08 7.28 3.99
CA VAL A 10 -14.45 7.89 2.69
C VAL A 10 -15.88 8.41 2.77
N ALA A 11 -16.09 9.66 2.37
CA ALA A 11 -17.43 10.25 2.27
C ALA A 11 -18.30 9.46 1.28
N SER A 12 -19.57 9.25 1.60
CA SER A 12 -20.48 8.43 0.79
C SER A 12 -20.99 9.10 -0.49
N GLY A 13 -20.74 10.40 -0.67
CA GLY A 13 -21.22 11.17 -1.82
C GLY A 13 -20.21 11.23 -2.97
N GLY A 14 -20.73 11.48 -4.18
CA GLY A 14 -19.93 11.63 -5.40
C GLY A 14 -19.39 10.32 -5.97
N GLU A 15 -18.69 10.43 -7.08
CA GLU A 15 -18.13 9.29 -7.83
C GLU A 15 -17.16 8.48 -6.98
N ALA A 16 -16.26 9.15 -6.24
CA ALA A 16 -15.29 8.48 -5.39
C ALA A 16 -15.94 7.75 -4.21
N GLY A 17 -17.04 8.28 -3.67
CA GLY A 17 -17.84 7.61 -2.64
C GLY A 17 -18.49 6.33 -3.16
N THR A 18 -19.07 6.37 -4.37
CA THR A 18 -19.63 5.19 -5.06
C THR A 18 -18.57 4.13 -5.29
N ILE A 19 -17.40 4.51 -5.84
CA ILE A 19 -16.29 3.58 -6.11
C ILE A 19 -15.81 2.92 -4.81
N ALA A 20 -15.58 3.72 -3.76
CA ALA A 20 -15.12 3.19 -2.47
C ALA A 20 -16.17 2.28 -1.81
N HIS A 21 -17.47 2.55 -2.02
CA HIS A 21 -18.53 1.67 -1.54
C HIS A 21 -18.52 0.32 -2.27
N SER A 22 -18.45 0.32 -3.60
CA SER A 22 -18.36 -0.89 -4.41
C SER A 22 -17.13 -1.74 -4.06
N LEU A 23 -15.97 -1.09 -3.85
CA LEU A 23 -14.75 -1.76 -3.42
C LEU A 23 -14.90 -2.39 -2.03
N LYS A 24 -15.55 -1.71 -1.08
CA LYS A 24 -15.82 -2.29 0.24
C LYS A 24 -16.70 -3.54 0.17
N LEU A 25 -17.71 -3.54 -0.72
CA LEU A 25 -18.54 -4.74 -0.96
C LEU A 25 -17.72 -5.89 -1.56
N ALA A 26 -16.67 -5.58 -2.32
CA ALA A 26 -15.71 -6.55 -2.84
C ALA A 26 -14.60 -6.94 -1.84
N GLY A 27 -14.70 -6.53 -0.57
CA GLY A 27 -13.75 -6.92 0.48
C GLY A 27 -12.54 -6.00 0.66
N PHE A 28 -12.55 -4.81 0.06
CA PHE A 28 -11.48 -3.83 0.27
C PHE A 28 -11.72 -3.01 1.54
N PHE A 29 -10.63 -2.70 2.25
CA PHE A 29 -10.61 -1.56 3.14
C PHE A 29 -10.37 -0.29 2.32
N CYS A 30 -11.08 0.80 2.61
CA CYS A 30 -10.91 2.10 1.96
C CYS A 30 -10.97 3.25 2.97
N ALA A 31 -10.03 4.19 2.87
CA ALA A 31 -9.97 5.41 3.67
C ALA A 31 -9.58 6.62 2.82
N GLN A 32 -10.12 7.80 3.13
CA GLN A 32 -9.55 9.06 2.65
C GLN A 32 -8.31 9.33 3.50
N VAL A 33 -7.13 9.34 2.91
CA VAL A 33 -5.85 9.38 3.65
C VAL A 33 -5.23 10.76 3.68
N ARG A 34 -5.54 11.60 2.68
CA ARG A 34 -5.03 12.98 2.58
C ARG A 34 -6.02 13.88 1.87
N SER A 35 -5.93 15.18 2.12
CA SER A 35 -6.62 16.20 1.33
C SER A 35 -5.90 17.53 1.36
N ASN A 36 -6.14 18.35 0.34
CA ASN A 36 -5.75 19.75 0.29
C ASN A 36 -6.93 20.60 -0.18
N ASP A 37 -6.67 21.86 -0.57
CA ASP A 37 -7.68 22.82 -1.00
C ASP A 37 -8.40 22.45 -2.31
N THR A 38 -7.93 21.45 -3.06
CA THR A 38 -8.48 21.08 -4.38
C THR A 38 -8.85 19.61 -4.52
N SER A 39 -8.24 18.72 -3.75
CA SER A 39 -8.32 17.28 -3.97
C SER A 39 -8.24 16.45 -2.69
N ARG A 40 -8.74 15.22 -2.79
CA ARG A 40 -8.73 14.18 -1.75
C ARG A 40 -8.11 12.91 -2.30
N GLN A 41 -7.15 12.36 -1.59
CA GLN A 41 -6.61 11.03 -1.86
C GLN A 41 -7.38 9.99 -1.05
N ILE A 42 -7.84 8.94 -1.74
CA ILE A 42 -8.46 7.77 -1.15
C ILE A 42 -7.57 6.58 -1.47
N TRP A 43 -7.29 5.77 -0.45
CA TRP A 43 -6.49 4.58 -0.57
C TRP A 43 -7.34 3.37 -0.21
N CYS A 44 -7.36 2.38 -1.09
CA CYS A 44 -8.06 1.14 -0.91
C CYS A 44 -7.12 -0.06 -1.11
N ARG A 45 -7.31 -1.12 -0.32
CA ARG A 45 -6.58 -2.37 -0.50
C ARG A 45 -7.37 -3.58 -0.02
N THR A 46 -7.02 -4.75 -0.51
CA THR A 46 -7.45 -6.02 0.09
C THR A 46 -6.66 -6.32 1.37
N SER A 47 -7.23 -7.16 2.22
CA SER A 47 -6.46 -7.87 3.25
C SER A 47 -5.55 -8.92 2.59
N PRO A 48 -4.38 -9.23 3.17
CA PRO A 48 -3.59 -10.37 2.74
C PRO A 48 -4.40 -11.66 2.89
N SER A 49 -4.19 -12.63 2.00
CA SER A 49 -4.72 -13.98 2.22
C SER A 49 -4.01 -14.64 3.40
N GLU A 50 -4.74 -15.44 4.18
CA GLU A 50 -4.23 -16.11 5.40
C GLU A 50 -3.01 -17.03 5.15
N ASN A 51 -2.70 -17.36 3.88
CA ASN A 51 -1.70 -18.34 3.48
C ASN A 51 -0.47 -17.77 2.73
N GLY A 52 -0.29 -16.44 2.67
CA GLY A 52 0.84 -15.82 1.94
C GLY A 52 2.15 -15.75 2.74
N ASP A 53 3.32 -15.85 2.09
CA ASP A 53 4.65 -15.65 2.72
C ASP A 53 4.92 -14.18 3.11
N PRO A 54 5.70 -13.89 4.18
CA PRO A 54 5.86 -12.53 4.71
C PRO A 54 6.87 -11.72 3.91
N GLY A 55 6.50 -10.48 3.58
CA GLY A 55 7.34 -9.56 2.79
C GLY A 55 6.89 -9.43 1.34
N GLN A 56 5.98 -10.29 0.90
CA GLN A 56 5.24 -10.24 -0.36
C GLN A 56 3.76 -10.43 -0.06
N SER A 57 3.17 -9.54 0.77
CA SER A 57 1.71 -9.51 0.91
C SER A 57 1.15 -9.09 -0.43
N ALA A 58 0.86 -10.10 -1.26
CA ALA A 58 0.24 -10.03 -2.56
C ALA A 58 -1.17 -9.48 -2.38
N VAL A 59 -1.26 -8.16 -2.22
CA VAL A 59 -2.52 -7.43 -2.12
C VAL A 59 -2.77 -6.63 -3.39
N THR A 60 -4.05 -6.49 -3.71
CA THR A 60 -4.49 -5.53 -4.72
C THR A 60 -4.66 -4.18 -4.05
N HIS A 61 -4.09 -3.13 -4.62
CA HIS A 61 -4.33 -1.74 -4.21
C HIS A 61 -5.07 -0.95 -5.27
N VAL A 62 -5.90 -0.02 -4.80
CA VAL A 62 -6.59 0.98 -5.62
C VAL A 62 -6.37 2.35 -4.99
N ASP A 63 -5.61 3.20 -5.66
CA ASP A 63 -5.39 4.58 -5.27
C ASP A 63 -6.33 5.48 -6.08
N LEU A 64 -7.13 6.30 -5.41
CA LEU A 64 -8.03 7.25 -6.07
C LEU A 64 -7.66 8.67 -5.68
N VAL A 65 -7.84 9.58 -6.62
CA VAL A 65 -7.85 11.01 -6.34
C VAL A 65 -9.16 11.59 -6.84
N SER A 66 -9.79 12.41 -6.01
CA SER A 66 -11.06 13.08 -6.29
C SER A 66 -10.97 14.57 -6.04
N ALA A 67 -11.81 15.34 -6.74
CA ALA A 67 -12.07 16.73 -6.40
C ALA A 67 -12.85 16.81 -5.06
N LEU A 68 -12.91 18.00 -4.45
CA LEU A 68 -13.63 18.20 -3.19
C LEU A 68 -15.13 17.87 -3.26
N ASP A 69 -15.73 17.97 -4.44
CA ASP A 69 -17.13 17.60 -4.71
C ASP A 69 -17.34 16.08 -4.92
N GLY A 70 -16.27 15.29 -4.84
CA GLY A 70 -16.30 13.83 -4.95
C GLY A 70 -16.19 13.29 -6.37
N ARG A 71 -16.06 14.14 -7.41
CA ARG A 71 -15.78 13.67 -8.78
C ARG A 71 -14.40 13.04 -8.88
N LEU A 72 -14.30 11.92 -9.58
CA LEU A 72 -13.05 11.20 -9.81
C LEU A 72 -12.13 12.05 -10.70
N GLN A 73 -10.89 12.25 -10.28
CA GLN A 73 -9.83 12.83 -11.09
C GLN A 73 -8.93 11.73 -11.66
N TYR A 74 -8.59 10.77 -10.81
CA TYR A 74 -7.62 9.73 -11.13
C TYR A 74 -7.88 8.43 -10.35
N ALA A 75 -7.55 7.30 -10.96
CA ALA A 75 -7.40 6.03 -10.27
C ALA A 75 -6.12 5.32 -10.72
N HIS A 76 -5.45 4.63 -9.81
CA HIS A 76 -4.42 3.63 -10.10
C HIS A 76 -4.85 2.30 -9.48
N ILE A 77 -4.74 1.23 -10.25
CA ILE A 77 -5.02 -0.14 -9.81
C ILE A 77 -3.75 -0.95 -10.04
N GLY A 78 -3.23 -1.53 -8.97
CA GLY A 78 -2.12 -2.47 -9.03
C GLY A 78 -2.54 -3.83 -8.51
N LEU A 79 -2.27 -4.86 -9.31
CA LEU A 79 -2.35 -6.24 -8.88
C LEU A 79 -1.10 -6.61 -8.06
N PRO A 80 -1.21 -7.63 -7.20
CA PRO A 80 -0.07 -8.12 -6.45
C PRO A 80 1.04 -8.66 -7.33
N ASP A 81 2.30 -8.34 -6.99
CA ASP A 81 3.48 -8.93 -7.61
C ASP A 81 3.42 -10.47 -7.53
N PRO A 82 3.58 -11.21 -8.65
CA PRO A 82 3.51 -12.65 -8.61
C PRO A 82 4.69 -13.22 -7.83
N THR A 83 4.42 -14.27 -7.07
CA THR A 83 5.44 -15.02 -6.32
C THR A 83 6.28 -15.92 -7.22
N GLY A 84 5.85 -16.13 -8.46
CA GLY A 84 6.50 -16.96 -9.47
C GLY A 84 7.02 -16.17 -10.67
N ILE A 85 7.85 -16.84 -11.48
CA ILE A 85 8.42 -16.28 -12.71
C ILE A 85 7.56 -16.56 -13.96
N THR A 86 6.48 -17.32 -13.80
CA THR A 86 5.59 -17.71 -14.89
C THR A 86 4.44 -16.75 -15.00
N TRP A 87 4.13 -16.32 -16.23
CA TRP A 87 2.96 -15.49 -16.51
C TRP A 87 1.67 -16.16 -16.03
N ASP A 88 0.96 -15.49 -15.14
CA ASP A 88 -0.38 -15.91 -14.70
C ASP A 88 -1.45 -15.47 -15.72
N PRO A 89 -2.11 -16.40 -16.43
CA PRO A 89 -3.16 -16.07 -17.38
C PRO A 89 -4.41 -15.45 -16.72
N GLU A 90 -4.60 -15.61 -15.41
CA GLU A 90 -5.75 -15.06 -14.68
C GLU A 90 -5.57 -13.58 -14.30
N GLN A 91 -4.42 -12.95 -14.60
CA GLN A 91 -4.19 -11.54 -14.31
C GLN A 91 -5.20 -10.61 -14.99
N ALA A 92 -5.54 -10.86 -16.26
CA ALA A 92 -6.53 -10.07 -16.99
C ALA A 92 -7.89 -10.09 -16.29
N LYS A 93 -8.33 -11.29 -15.88
CA LYS A 93 -9.59 -11.49 -15.14
C LYS A 93 -9.53 -10.86 -13.76
N SER A 94 -8.41 -10.96 -13.06
CA SER A 94 -8.20 -10.34 -11.74
C SER A 94 -8.29 -8.82 -11.83
N LEU A 95 -7.60 -8.20 -12.82
CA LEU A 95 -7.69 -6.77 -13.06
C LEU A 95 -9.13 -6.35 -13.42
N MET A 96 -9.79 -7.09 -14.31
CA MET A 96 -11.19 -6.81 -14.68
C MET A 96 -12.15 -6.96 -13.50
N SER A 97 -11.94 -7.91 -12.61
CA SER A 97 -12.73 -8.05 -11.37
C SER A 97 -12.64 -6.79 -10.51
N VAL A 98 -11.42 -6.27 -10.31
CA VAL A 98 -11.17 -5.06 -9.51
C VAL A 98 -11.74 -3.82 -10.20
N LEU A 99 -11.59 -3.71 -11.52
CA LEU A 99 -12.20 -2.64 -12.32
C LEU A 99 -13.73 -2.63 -12.22
N ASN A 100 -14.36 -3.79 -12.34
CA ASN A 100 -15.81 -3.97 -12.21
C ASN A 100 -16.30 -3.61 -10.81
N ALA A 101 -15.51 -3.91 -9.77
CA ALA A 101 -15.78 -3.51 -8.40
C ALA A 101 -15.42 -2.03 -8.09
N SER A 102 -14.83 -1.30 -9.04
CA SER A 102 -14.37 0.08 -8.85
C SER A 102 -14.92 1.02 -9.94
N VAL A 103 -14.06 1.47 -10.86
CA VAL A 103 -14.37 2.51 -11.85
C VAL A 103 -15.46 2.05 -12.83
N LEU A 104 -15.47 0.79 -13.25
CA LEU A 104 -16.50 0.29 -14.18
C LEU A 104 -17.86 0.11 -13.50
N SER A 105 -17.93 0.07 -12.16
CA SER A 105 -19.22 0.17 -11.46
C SER A 105 -19.88 1.54 -11.65
N LEU A 106 -19.06 2.59 -11.86
CA LEU A 106 -19.53 3.95 -12.12
C LEU A 106 -19.85 4.16 -13.61
N TRP A 107 -19.02 3.60 -14.51
CA TRP A 107 -19.20 3.72 -15.97
C TRP A 107 -19.28 2.35 -16.66
N PRO A 108 -20.42 1.63 -16.55
CA PRO A 108 -20.54 0.28 -17.11
C PRO A 108 -20.36 0.23 -18.63
N ALA A 109 -20.67 1.32 -19.34
CA ALA A 109 -20.50 1.43 -20.79
C ALA A 109 -19.03 1.29 -21.24
N ASP A 110 -18.08 1.57 -20.36
CA ASP A 110 -16.65 1.54 -20.67
C ASP A 110 -16.09 0.09 -20.57
N THR A 111 -16.88 -0.86 -20.05
CA THR A 111 -16.45 -2.26 -19.79
C THR A 111 -15.91 -2.97 -21.03
N GLY A 112 -16.65 -2.92 -22.15
CA GLY A 112 -16.24 -3.59 -23.40
C GLY A 112 -14.93 -3.04 -23.95
N PRO A 113 -14.83 -1.71 -24.17
CA PRO A 113 -13.58 -1.06 -24.58
C PRO A 113 -12.38 -1.36 -23.66
N VAL A 114 -12.58 -1.30 -22.34
CA VAL A 114 -11.50 -1.55 -21.36
C VAL A 114 -11.07 -3.01 -21.35
N SER A 115 -12.01 -3.97 -21.41
CA SER A 115 -11.66 -5.40 -21.51
C SER A 115 -10.79 -5.67 -22.72
N GLY A 116 -11.13 -5.11 -23.88
CA GLY A 116 -10.32 -5.27 -25.10
C GLY A 116 -8.89 -4.70 -24.97
N ALA A 117 -8.71 -3.61 -24.22
CA ALA A 117 -7.38 -3.07 -23.94
C ALA A 117 -6.58 -3.94 -22.97
N VAL A 118 -7.22 -4.46 -21.91
CA VAL A 118 -6.60 -5.39 -20.95
C VAL A 118 -6.18 -6.68 -21.65
N ASP A 119 -7.04 -7.26 -22.49
CA ASP A 119 -6.77 -8.52 -23.20
C ASP A 119 -5.57 -8.41 -24.16
N LYS A 120 -5.40 -7.25 -24.81
CA LYS A 120 -4.23 -6.97 -25.67
C LYS A 120 -2.93 -6.92 -24.88
N VAL A 121 -2.91 -6.27 -23.72
CA VAL A 121 -1.71 -6.19 -22.88
C VAL A 121 -1.41 -7.52 -22.22
N ALA A 122 -2.44 -8.25 -21.79
CA ALA A 122 -2.28 -9.58 -21.21
C ALA A 122 -1.83 -10.64 -22.22
N ASN A 123 -2.04 -10.41 -23.52
CA ASN A 123 -1.65 -11.31 -24.60
C ASN A 123 -0.90 -10.55 -25.72
N PRO A 124 0.35 -10.14 -25.48
CA PRO A 124 1.04 -9.21 -26.38
C PRO A 124 1.48 -9.83 -27.74
N GLY A 125 1.18 -11.11 -28.01
CA GLY A 125 1.36 -11.77 -29.31
C GLY A 125 2.45 -12.86 -29.36
N THR A 126 2.69 -13.42 -30.55
CA THR A 126 3.69 -14.49 -30.80
C THR A 126 5.11 -13.93 -30.84
N GLY A 127 6.03 -14.49 -30.04
CA GLY A 127 7.45 -14.14 -30.03
C GLY A 127 7.97 -13.53 -28.73
N LEU A 128 7.10 -13.42 -27.72
CA LEU A 128 7.44 -12.85 -26.41
C LEU A 128 7.69 -14.00 -25.44
N GLY A 129 8.85 -13.97 -24.77
CA GLY A 129 9.20 -14.97 -23.78
C GLY A 129 8.30 -14.79 -22.56
N LYS A 130 7.88 -15.90 -21.95
CA LYS A 130 7.21 -15.90 -20.63
C LYS A 130 8.21 -16.01 -19.49
N ASP A 131 9.49 -15.82 -19.80
CA ASP A 131 10.63 -16.12 -18.93
C ASP A 131 11.19 -14.86 -18.28
N ARG A 132 11.81 -15.06 -17.11
CA ARG A 132 12.46 -14.02 -16.29
C ARG A 132 13.44 -13.14 -17.05
N ASP A 133 14.09 -13.68 -18.06
CA ASP A 133 15.21 -13.03 -18.74
C ASP A 133 14.80 -12.34 -20.05
N ASP A 134 13.51 -12.18 -20.35
CA ASP A 134 13.04 -11.43 -21.53
C ASP A 134 13.25 -9.92 -21.32
N PRO A 135 14.21 -9.26 -22.01
CA PRO A 135 14.51 -7.84 -21.82
C PRO A 135 13.68 -6.95 -22.77
N ARG A 136 12.42 -7.30 -23.01
CA ARG A 136 11.55 -6.55 -23.93
C ARG A 136 10.97 -5.27 -23.30
N PRO A 137 10.54 -4.32 -24.15
CA PRO A 137 9.70 -3.23 -23.70
C PRO A 137 8.39 -3.77 -23.08
N PRO A 138 7.88 -3.14 -22.00
CA PRO A 138 6.57 -3.48 -21.44
C PRO A 138 5.47 -3.25 -22.46
N ALA A 139 4.55 -4.21 -22.57
CA ALA A 139 3.32 -4.05 -23.33
C ALA A 139 2.43 -3.00 -22.64
N ARG A 140 1.75 -2.20 -23.46
CA ARG A 140 0.90 -1.10 -23.00
C ARG A 140 -0.19 -0.84 -24.01
N GLU A 141 -1.34 -0.42 -23.51
CA GLU A 141 -2.45 0.05 -24.33
C GLU A 141 -3.11 1.22 -23.62
N SER A 142 -3.70 2.14 -24.40
CA SER A 142 -4.52 3.21 -23.85
C SER A 142 -5.78 3.41 -24.68
N ILE A 143 -6.89 3.63 -23.99
CA ILE A 143 -8.19 3.88 -24.60
C ILE A 143 -8.86 5.08 -23.94
N THR A 144 -9.49 5.92 -24.74
CA THR A 144 -10.24 7.08 -24.25
C THR A 144 -11.71 6.88 -24.57
N THR A 145 -12.53 6.99 -23.54
CA THR A 145 -13.99 6.98 -23.60
C THR A 145 -14.51 8.40 -23.40
N ASP A 146 -15.83 8.57 -23.34
CA ASP A 146 -16.43 9.86 -23.00
C ASP A 146 -16.10 10.30 -21.57
N HIS A 147 -15.90 9.33 -20.66
CA HIS A 147 -15.68 9.53 -19.23
C HIS A 147 -14.20 9.71 -18.87
N ALA A 148 -13.32 8.85 -19.39
CA ALA A 148 -11.93 8.80 -18.96
C ALA A 148 -10.98 8.24 -20.01
N THR A 149 -9.69 8.49 -19.80
CA THR A 149 -8.61 7.76 -20.45
C THR A 149 -8.15 6.65 -19.51
N TYR A 150 -8.19 5.41 -19.99
CA TYR A 150 -7.67 4.23 -19.34
C TYR A 150 -6.35 3.86 -19.98
N SER A 151 -5.31 3.70 -19.18
CA SER A 151 -4.00 3.21 -19.62
C SER A 151 -3.67 1.96 -18.84
N VAL A 152 -3.37 0.86 -19.54
CA VAL A 152 -2.97 -0.42 -18.96
C VAL A 152 -1.57 -0.77 -19.42
N GLY A 153 -0.77 -1.37 -18.54
CA GLY A 153 0.59 -1.77 -18.86
C GLY A 153 1.15 -2.85 -17.93
N GLU A 154 2.28 -3.40 -18.35
CA GLU A 154 2.99 -4.44 -17.62
C GLU A 154 4.00 -3.89 -16.60
N GLY A 155 4.01 -4.51 -15.43
CA GLY A 155 4.89 -4.26 -14.31
C GLY A 155 4.55 -2.94 -13.66
N ARG A 156 5.57 -2.32 -13.06
CA ARG A 156 5.49 -0.93 -12.62
C ARG A 156 5.58 0.01 -13.84
N TYR A 157 4.78 -0.24 -14.87
CA TYR A 157 4.75 0.53 -16.13
C TYR A 157 4.65 2.04 -15.90
N PHE A 158 3.92 2.43 -14.85
CA PHE A 158 3.73 3.81 -14.46
C PHE A 158 4.73 4.31 -13.40
N GLY A 159 5.70 3.48 -12.98
CA GLY A 159 6.79 3.77 -12.05
C GLY A 159 8.19 3.60 -12.68
N GLU A 160 9.25 3.64 -11.87
CA GLU A 160 10.65 3.67 -12.35
C GLU A 160 11.07 2.37 -13.09
N GLY A 161 11.67 2.50 -14.29
CA GLY A 161 12.31 1.42 -15.07
C GLY A 161 11.54 0.95 -16.32
N ILE A 162 12.05 1.23 -17.53
CA ILE A 162 11.35 0.98 -18.84
C ILE A 162 11.63 -0.44 -19.40
N THR A 163 11.99 -1.40 -18.55
CA THR A 163 12.28 -2.78 -18.96
C THR A 163 11.61 -3.74 -17.98
N VAL A 164 10.89 -4.73 -18.51
CA VAL A 164 10.34 -5.81 -17.71
C VAL A 164 11.24 -7.03 -17.79
N SER A 165 11.19 -7.88 -16.76
CA SER A 165 11.91 -9.14 -16.69
C SER A 165 10.97 -10.14 -16.00
N GLY A 166 10.59 -11.21 -16.70
CA GLY A 166 9.71 -12.26 -16.16
C GLY A 166 8.23 -12.09 -16.43
N ALA A 167 7.45 -12.35 -15.39
CA ALA A 167 6.01 -12.27 -15.40
C ALA A 167 5.57 -10.98 -14.72
N PRO A 168 5.59 -9.82 -15.40
CA PRO A 168 5.20 -8.57 -14.79
C PRO A 168 3.70 -8.56 -14.47
N VAL A 169 3.32 -7.85 -13.40
CA VAL A 169 1.90 -7.64 -13.06
C VAL A 169 1.20 -6.72 -14.06
N LEU A 170 -0.10 -6.84 -14.23
CA LEU A 170 -0.88 -5.78 -14.89
C LEU A 170 -1.13 -4.62 -13.91
N THR A 171 -0.84 -3.40 -14.38
CA THR A 171 -1.24 -2.16 -13.72
C THR A 171 -2.12 -1.33 -14.64
N LEU A 172 -3.02 -0.54 -14.05
CA LEU A 172 -3.91 0.32 -14.81
C LEU A 172 -4.04 1.68 -14.15
N THR A 173 -4.17 2.72 -14.97
CA THR A 173 -4.52 4.06 -14.52
C THR A 173 -5.74 4.57 -15.27
N VAL A 174 -6.55 5.37 -14.58
CA VAL A 174 -7.73 6.05 -15.12
C VAL A 174 -7.53 7.53 -14.89
N THR A 175 -7.62 8.35 -15.93
CA THR A 175 -7.53 9.81 -15.82
C THR A 175 -8.78 10.44 -16.42
N THR A 176 -9.47 11.29 -15.66
CA THR A 176 -10.67 11.98 -16.13
C THR A 176 -10.35 13.39 -16.61
N LYS A 177 -11.28 14.02 -17.32
CA LYS A 177 -11.17 15.44 -17.72
C LYS A 177 -11.20 16.41 -16.52
N VAL A 178 -11.54 15.92 -15.32
CA VAL A 178 -11.53 16.72 -14.08
C VAL A 178 -10.10 16.93 -13.57
N ALA A 179 -9.17 16.01 -13.87
CA ALA A 179 -7.76 16.16 -13.55
C ALA A 179 -7.13 17.27 -14.43
N LYS A 180 -7.19 18.51 -13.97
CA LYS A 180 -6.62 19.68 -14.66
C LYS A 180 -5.20 19.98 -14.21
N ASP A 181 -4.96 19.95 -12.91
CA ASP A 181 -3.66 20.06 -12.26
C ASP A 181 -3.43 18.84 -11.37
N ARG A 182 -2.23 18.25 -11.44
CA ARG A 182 -1.83 17.13 -10.57
C ARG A 182 -1.35 17.64 -9.20
N SER A 183 -2.00 18.70 -8.69
CA SER A 183 -1.71 19.28 -7.37
C SER A 183 -2.32 18.43 -6.25
N TRP A 184 -2.07 17.13 -6.28
CA TRP A 184 -2.64 16.17 -5.35
C TRP A 184 -1.93 16.25 -3.99
N PRO A 185 -2.60 15.89 -2.89
CA PRO A 185 -1.98 15.93 -1.57
C PRO A 185 -0.82 14.92 -1.48
N TYR A 186 0.23 15.30 -0.77
CA TYR A 186 1.53 14.62 -0.69
C TYR A 186 2.14 14.48 0.71
N GLY A 187 1.51 14.97 1.78
CA GLY A 187 2.09 15.11 3.11
C GLY A 187 1.84 13.90 4.03
N GLY A 188 2.66 13.76 5.07
CA GLY A 188 2.54 12.72 6.11
C GLY A 188 2.62 13.27 7.55
N ALA A 189 2.64 14.60 7.70
CA ALA A 189 3.05 15.28 8.93
C ALA A 189 2.12 15.05 10.14
N HIS A 190 0.88 14.61 9.93
CA HIS A 190 -0.02 14.26 11.05
C HIS A 190 0.47 13.01 11.80
N TYR A 191 0.85 11.97 11.07
CA TYR A 191 1.11 10.66 11.65
C TYR A 191 2.57 10.30 11.73
N ALA A 192 3.40 10.84 10.84
CA ALA A 192 4.83 10.55 10.82
C ALA A 192 5.67 11.82 10.96
N THR A 193 6.78 11.67 11.68
CA THR A 193 7.86 12.67 11.73
C THR A 193 8.68 12.60 10.43
N THR A 194 9.76 13.36 10.37
CA THR A 194 10.76 13.18 9.29
C THR A 194 11.75 12.08 9.66
N THR A 195 12.43 11.50 8.66
CA THR A 195 13.50 10.51 8.90
C THR A 195 14.62 11.08 9.75
N THR A 196 15.00 12.35 9.53
CA THR A 196 15.98 13.06 10.35
C THR A 196 15.53 13.24 11.81
N ALA A 197 14.25 13.50 12.05
CA ALA A 197 13.70 13.61 13.41
C ALA A 197 13.54 12.24 14.10
N ALA A 198 13.28 11.18 13.34
CA ALA A 198 13.13 9.82 13.85
C ALA A 198 14.47 9.18 14.24
N ALA A 199 15.53 9.44 13.45
CA ALA A 199 16.83 8.79 13.53
C ALA A 199 17.45 8.78 14.94
N PRO A 200 17.57 9.90 15.69
CA PRO A 200 18.20 9.89 17.01
C PRO A 200 17.51 8.96 18.01
N GLY A 201 16.18 8.83 17.93
CA GLY A 201 15.42 7.93 18.79
C GLY A 201 15.61 6.46 18.42
N LEU A 202 15.78 6.15 17.13
CA LEU A 202 16.07 4.79 16.65
C LEU A 202 17.51 4.39 16.96
N GLU A 203 18.47 5.29 16.75
CA GLU A 203 19.88 5.09 17.12
C GLU A 203 20.04 4.85 18.62
N ALA A 204 19.33 5.62 19.47
CA ALA A 204 19.29 5.36 20.91
C ALA A 204 18.65 4.01 21.28
N GLY A 205 17.87 3.42 20.38
CA GLY A 205 17.35 2.04 20.48
C GLY A 205 18.25 0.96 19.89
N GLY A 206 19.40 1.34 19.33
CA GLY A 206 20.40 0.45 18.73
C GLY A 206 20.17 0.14 17.25
N PHE A 207 19.38 0.94 16.53
CA PHE A 207 19.26 0.84 15.07
C PHE A 207 20.37 1.61 14.37
N ASP A 208 20.85 1.06 13.26
CA ASP A 208 21.69 1.77 12.29
C ASP A 208 20.79 2.63 11.39
N CYS A 209 20.63 3.92 11.76
CA CYS A 209 19.72 4.88 11.12
C CYS A 209 20.40 6.23 10.85
N TYR A 210 21.23 6.30 9.81
CA TYR A 210 21.98 7.52 9.51
C TYR A 210 21.15 8.52 8.68
N GLY A 211 20.31 9.32 9.34
CA GLY A 211 19.62 10.45 8.71
C GLY A 211 18.62 10.06 7.62
N PRO A 212 18.41 10.92 6.58
CA PRO A 212 17.32 10.72 5.63
C PRO A 212 17.59 9.72 4.51
N GLU A 213 18.84 9.33 4.31
CA GLU A 213 19.26 8.46 3.20
C GLU A 213 19.22 6.97 3.59
N GLN A 214 19.28 6.65 4.89
CA GLN A 214 19.31 5.27 5.36
C GLN A 214 17.91 4.66 5.43
N SER A 215 17.60 3.78 4.47
CA SER A 215 16.43 2.90 4.47
C SER A 215 16.80 1.59 3.76
N PRO A 216 16.63 0.40 4.40
CA PRO A 216 16.11 0.19 5.75
C PRO A 216 17.04 0.67 6.86
N CYS A 217 16.41 1.04 7.96
CA CYS A 217 16.99 1.16 9.30
C CYS A 217 17.02 -0.22 9.96
N THR A 218 18.20 -0.81 10.16
CA THR A 218 18.34 -2.18 10.70
C THR A 218 18.88 -2.17 12.12
N ARG A 219 18.45 -3.10 12.97
CA ARG A 219 19.00 -3.27 14.31
C ARG A 219 19.93 -4.50 14.35
N PRO A 220 21.27 -4.35 14.41
CA PRO A 220 22.20 -5.49 14.38
C PRO A 220 21.97 -6.54 15.48
N ALA A 221 21.51 -6.08 16.65
CA ALA A 221 21.23 -6.93 17.81
C ALA A 221 19.85 -7.62 17.77
N GLY A 222 19.14 -7.60 16.63
CA GLY A 222 17.86 -8.30 16.50
C GLY A 222 17.37 -8.40 15.05
N ASN A 223 16.17 -8.98 14.88
CA ASN A 223 15.55 -9.16 13.55
C ASN A 223 14.53 -8.04 13.26
N GLN A 224 14.83 -6.82 13.71
CA GLN A 224 13.97 -5.65 13.50
C GLN A 224 14.53 -4.79 12.37
N GLN A 225 13.64 -4.38 11.47
CA GLN A 225 13.95 -3.42 10.42
C GLN A 225 12.80 -2.42 10.26
N VAL A 226 13.16 -1.16 9.99
CA VAL A 226 12.20 -0.11 9.63
C VAL A 226 12.51 0.33 8.20
N ASN A 227 11.54 0.23 7.30
CA ASN A 227 11.63 0.76 5.94
C ASN A 227 10.80 2.03 5.84
N TYR A 228 11.35 3.04 5.18
CA TYR A 228 10.64 4.28 4.88
C TYR A 228 10.38 4.41 3.39
N THR A 229 9.24 4.99 3.07
CA THR A 229 9.04 5.69 1.80
C THR A 229 8.90 7.17 2.13
N ILE A 230 9.76 7.98 1.49
CA ILE A 230 9.79 9.43 1.63
C ILE A 230 9.36 10.07 0.31
N ARG A 231 8.95 11.33 0.35
CA ARG A 231 8.75 12.10 -0.88
C ARG A 231 10.12 12.48 -1.46
N ASN A 232 10.30 12.29 -2.77
CA ASN A 232 11.52 12.67 -3.48
C ASN A 232 11.96 14.10 -3.14
N GLY A 233 13.23 14.24 -2.76
CA GLY A 233 13.84 15.52 -2.38
C GLY A 233 13.43 16.06 -1.01
N THR A 234 12.81 15.25 -0.15
CA THR A 234 12.44 15.61 1.23
C THR A 234 12.76 14.46 2.20
N ASP A 235 12.74 14.72 3.50
CA ASP A 235 12.90 13.73 4.57
C ASP A 235 11.55 13.35 5.23
N GLN A 236 10.43 13.88 4.74
CA GLN A 236 9.10 13.59 5.28
C GLN A 236 8.70 12.14 4.96
N ILE A 237 8.41 11.37 6.00
CA ILE A 237 7.93 10.00 5.89
C ILE A 237 6.48 10.01 5.37
N LEU A 238 6.23 9.21 4.33
CA LEU A 238 4.91 8.96 3.74
C LEU A 238 4.33 7.64 4.22
N THR A 239 5.16 6.60 4.22
CA THR A 239 4.84 5.29 4.81
C THR A 239 6.05 4.80 5.56
N ALA A 240 5.80 4.09 6.65
CA ALA A 240 6.83 3.30 7.31
C ALA A 240 6.31 1.88 7.46
N SER A 241 7.18 0.90 7.22
CA SER A 241 6.91 -0.49 7.57
C SER A 241 7.94 -1.00 8.55
N VAL A 242 7.49 -1.77 9.53
CA VAL A 242 8.33 -2.39 10.53
C VAL A 242 8.14 -3.89 10.47
N GLY A 243 9.21 -4.61 10.14
CA GLY A 243 9.26 -6.05 10.35
C GLY A 243 9.70 -6.32 11.77
N MET A 244 8.84 -6.95 12.59
CA MET A 244 9.18 -7.28 13.97
C MET A 244 9.26 -8.81 14.12
N GLY A 245 10.49 -9.32 14.20
CA GLY A 245 10.76 -10.75 14.40
C GLY A 245 10.06 -11.32 15.63
N GLY A 246 9.50 -12.52 15.51
CA GLY A 246 8.53 -13.06 16.47
C GLY A 246 9.02 -13.09 17.93
N GLY A 247 8.21 -12.57 18.84
CA GLY A 247 8.40 -12.74 20.28
C GLY A 247 7.79 -14.06 20.74
N LEU A 248 8.48 -14.78 21.64
CA LEU A 248 7.94 -15.99 22.27
C LEU A 248 6.82 -15.59 23.24
N SER A 249 5.62 -16.12 23.02
CA SER A 249 4.52 -16.09 23.98
C SER A 249 4.67 -17.28 24.91
N GLU A 250 4.90 -17.03 26.19
CA GLU A 250 4.89 -18.06 27.24
C GLU A 250 3.53 -18.13 27.95
N PRO A 251 2.97 -19.34 28.18
CA PRO A 251 1.76 -19.49 28.97
C PRO A 251 1.91 -18.87 30.37
N GLY A 252 1.12 -17.84 30.68
CA GLY A 252 1.05 -17.21 32.01
C GLY A 252 1.99 -16.02 32.25
N GLN A 253 2.99 -15.76 31.39
CA GLN A 253 3.85 -14.56 31.47
C GLN A 253 3.40 -13.43 30.54
N GLY A 254 2.58 -13.71 29.52
CA GLY A 254 2.18 -12.72 28.51
C GLY A 254 3.30 -12.42 27.51
N LEU A 255 3.11 -11.38 26.69
CA LEU A 255 4.10 -10.93 25.70
C LEU A 255 4.93 -9.77 26.26
N THR A 256 6.22 -9.76 25.95
CA THR A 256 7.12 -8.64 26.25
C THR A 256 6.63 -7.35 25.60
N SER A 257 6.81 -6.22 26.28
CA SER A 257 6.40 -4.90 25.76
C SER A 257 7.13 -4.56 24.45
N ILE A 258 6.59 -3.63 23.64
CA ILE A 258 7.27 -3.11 22.43
C ILE A 258 8.67 -2.58 22.76
N ALA A 259 8.84 -1.97 23.93
CA ALA A 259 10.12 -1.48 24.41
C ALA A 259 11.14 -2.62 24.59
N GLU A 260 10.76 -3.68 25.27
CA GLU A 260 11.59 -4.88 25.49
C GLU A 260 11.82 -5.66 24.20
N TRP A 261 10.92 -5.54 23.23
CA TRP A 261 10.97 -6.29 21.97
C TRP A 261 11.89 -5.69 20.90
N GLY A 262 12.45 -4.50 21.14
CA GLY A 262 13.45 -3.89 20.27
C GLY A 262 13.25 -2.40 19.98
N PHE A 263 12.20 -1.78 20.52
CA PHE A 263 11.94 -0.34 20.36
C PHE A 263 11.91 0.35 21.72
N PRO A 264 13.05 0.41 22.47
CA PRO A 264 13.07 0.97 23.82
C PRO A 264 12.67 2.45 23.91
N GLN A 265 12.78 3.19 22.80
CA GLN A 265 12.33 4.58 22.67
C GLN A 265 10.93 4.70 22.02
N GLY A 266 10.27 3.57 21.78
CA GLY A 266 9.01 3.47 21.03
C GLY A 266 9.20 3.66 19.52
N LEU A 267 8.09 3.80 18.82
CA LEU A 267 8.06 4.04 17.37
C LEU A 267 8.31 5.52 17.07
N THR A 268 9.57 5.96 17.14
CA THR A 268 9.97 7.38 17.10
C THR A 268 9.70 8.08 15.77
N PHE A 269 9.51 7.30 14.69
CA PHE A 269 9.05 7.78 13.39
C PHE A 269 7.56 8.19 13.37
N LEU A 270 6.80 7.88 14.42
CA LEU A 270 5.44 8.38 14.62
C LEU A 270 5.42 9.67 15.42
N THR A 271 4.47 10.54 15.09
CA THR A 271 4.17 11.72 15.92
C THR A 271 3.69 11.29 17.31
N PRO A 272 3.91 12.11 18.36
CA PRO A 272 3.45 11.79 19.71
C PRO A 272 1.95 11.48 19.80
N THR A 273 1.13 12.20 19.03
CA THR A 273 -0.33 12.01 18.97
C THR A 273 -0.72 10.61 18.54
N VAL A 274 -0.05 10.07 17.51
CA VAL A 274 -0.40 8.79 16.89
C VAL A 274 0.29 7.62 17.57
N ARG A 275 1.53 7.82 18.04
CA ARG A 275 2.42 6.77 18.56
C ARG A 275 1.73 5.84 19.57
N SER A 276 1.19 6.40 20.65
CA SER A 276 0.63 5.58 21.73
C SER A 276 -0.59 4.76 21.28
N ALA A 277 -1.37 5.24 20.32
CA ALA A 277 -2.53 4.50 19.82
C ALA A 277 -2.11 3.35 18.90
N VAL A 278 -1.10 3.58 18.05
CA VAL A 278 -0.53 2.53 17.20
C VAL A 278 0.14 1.45 18.05
N GLU A 279 0.93 1.84 19.06
CA GLU A 279 1.58 0.89 19.98
C GLU A 279 0.55 0.02 20.72
N ARG A 280 -0.55 0.61 21.24
CA ARG A 280 -1.65 -0.17 21.85
C ARG A 280 -2.29 -1.15 20.87
N GLN A 281 -2.51 -0.73 19.62
CA GLN A 281 -3.13 -1.60 18.62
C GLN A 281 -2.17 -2.72 18.20
N LEU A 282 -0.87 -2.43 18.12
CA LEU A 282 0.18 -3.42 17.91
C LEU A 282 0.23 -4.44 19.05
N ASP A 283 0.22 -4.00 20.31
CA ASP A 283 0.18 -4.90 21.47
C ASP A 283 -1.08 -5.79 21.44
N ARG A 284 -2.23 -5.24 21.06
CA ARG A 284 -3.46 -6.03 20.90
C ARG A 284 -3.34 -7.07 19.79
N ALA A 285 -2.81 -6.71 18.61
CA ALA A 285 -2.62 -7.66 17.51
C ALA A 285 -1.62 -8.76 17.88
N ARG A 286 -0.60 -8.43 18.66
CA ARG A 286 0.35 -9.40 19.21
C ARG A 286 -0.33 -10.37 20.18
N LEU A 287 -1.10 -9.85 21.13
CA LEU A 287 -1.78 -10.66 22.15
C LEU A 287 -2.86 -11.57 21.57
N THR A 288 -3.63 -11.06 20.63
CA THR A 288 -4.74 -11.82 20.01
C THR A 288 -4.25 -12.67 18.85
N GLY A 289 -3.14 -12.28 18.24
CA GLY A 289 -2.68 -12.90 17.02
C GLY A 289 -3.44 -12.51 15.77
N GLU A 290 -4.39 -11.59 15.87
CA GLU A 290 -5.30 -11.25 14.78
C GLU A 290 -4.75 -10.10 13.94
N PRO A 291 -4.82 -10.19 12.60
CA PRO A 291 -4.43 -9.09 11.73
C PRO A 291 -5.39 -7.91 11.90
N PHE A 292 -4.93 -6.72 11.54
CA PHE A 292 -5.73 -5.50 11.60
C PHE A 292 -5.50 -4.61 10.39
N ILE A 293 -6.58 -4.04 9.87
CA ILE A 293 -6.53 -2.92 8.93
C ILE A 293 -7.58 -1.89 9.32
N GLY A 294 -7.16 -0.65 9.52
CA GLY A 294 -8.08 0.38 9.98
C GLY A 294 -7.47 1.76 10.15
N ILE A 295 -8.29 2.70 10.63
CA ILE A 295 -7.87 4.05 10.99
C ILE A 295 -7.66 4.10 12.51
N VAL A 296 -6.48 4.54 12.94
CA VAL A 296 -6.09 4.73 14.35
C VAL A 296 -5.61 6.15 14.49
N GLU A 297 -6.25 6.99 15.32
CA GLU A 297 -5.87 8.41 15.53
C GLU A 297 -5.59 9.18 14.23
N GLY A 298 -6.40 8.97 13.19
CA GLY A 298 -6.22 9.64 11.91
C GLY A 298 -5.02 9.15 11.09
N THR A 299 -4.49 7.95 11.34
CA THR A 299 -3.58 7.25 10.43
C THR A 299 -4.17 5.92 9.99
N VAL A 300 -3.88 5.52 8.76
CA VAL A 300 -4.07 4.14 8.36
C VAL A 300 -3.00 3.29 9.04
N VAL A 301 -3.44 2.17 9.62
CA VAL A 301 -2.58 1.15 10.24
C VAL A 301 -2.95 -0.20 9.67
N LEU A 302 -1.92 -0.92 9.25
CA LEU A 302 -1.94 -2.32 8.90
C LEU A 302 -1.07 -3.08 9.90
N LEU A 303 -1.61 -4.17 10.44
CA LEU A 303 -0.87 -5.16 11.20
C LEU A 303 -1.12 -6.52 10.58
N GLU A 304 -0.06 -7.16 10.11
CA GLU A 304 -0.09 -8.51 9.57
C GLU A 304 0.56 -9.43 10.60
N THR A 305 -0.21 -10.38 11.13
CA THR A 305 0.23 -11.25 12.22
C THR A 305 0.51 -12.66 11.72
N ARG A 306 1.49 -13.33 12.33
CA ARG A 306 1.85 -14.72 12.02
C ARG A 306 2.22 -15.46 13.29
N HIS A 307 1.77 -16.71 13.38
CA HIS A 307 2.04 -17.58 14.51
C HIS A 307 2.88 -18.75 14.03
N THR A 308 3.93 -19.05 14.77
CA THR A 308 4.52 -20.37 14.65
C THR A 308 3.55 -21.41 15.24
N PRO A 309 3.59 -22.66 14.75
CA PRO A 309 2.94 -23.75 15.47
C PRO A 309 3.37 -23.77 16.94
N PRO A 310 2.48 -24.13 17.89
CA PRO A 310 2.85 -24.30 19.28
C PRO A 310 3.95 -25.35 19.43
N GLN A 311 4.96 -25.05 20.23
CA GLN A 311 6.00 -25.97 20.66
C GLN A 311 5.44 -26.97 21.70
N PRO A 312 6.14 -28.08 21.99
CA PRO A 312 5.67 -29.07 22.97
C PRO A 312 5.40 -28.53 24.38
N ASP A 313 6.03 -27.42 24.75
CA ASP A 313 5.83 -26.71 26.02
C ASP A 313 4.65 -25.70 25.97
N GLY A 314 3.95 -25.61 24.84
CA GLY A 314 2.84 -24.70 24.61
C GLY A 314 3.26 -23.28 24.21
N THR A 315 4.55 -23.00 24.07
CA THR A 315 5.03 -21.68 23.60
C THR A 315 4.85 -21.53 22.08
N TYR A 316 4.61 -20.31 21.62
CA TYR A 316 4.57 -20.00 20.19
C TYR A 316 5.11 -18.60 19.93
N ALA A 317 5.68 -18.37 18.75
CA ALA A 317 6.17 -17.05 18.35
C ALA A 317 5.11 -16.31 17.55
N VAL A 318 4.85 -15.06 17.92
CA VAL A 318 3.99 -14.14 17.15
C VAL A 318 4.87 -13.10 16.46
N ARG A 319 4.92 -13.17 15.13
CA ARG A 319 5.50 -12.12 14.29
C ARG A 319 4.42 -11.14 13.88
N VAL A 320 4.73 -9.86 13.92
CA VAL A 320 3.83 -8.80 13.46
C VAL A 320 4.57 -7.86 12.53
N ASP A 321 4.08 -7.71 11.31
CA ASP A 321 4.56 -6.71 10.37
C ASP A 321 3.60 -5.51 10.43
N LEU A 322 4.12 -4.33 10.83
CA LEU A 322 3.36 -3.08 10.93
C LEU A 322 3.60 -2.26 9.65
N THR A 323 2.54 -1.70 9.07
CA THR A 323 2.65 -0.62 8.07
C THR A 323 1.76 0.54 8.46
N ILE A 324 2.28 1.76 8.35
CA ILE A 324 1.56 3.00 8.64
C ILE A 324 1.49 3.90 7.41
N GLY A 325 0.44 4.71 7.35
CA GLY A 325 0.20 5.66 6.26
C GLY A 325 -0.25 4.98 4.98
N ALA A 326 -0.21 5.73 3.88
CA ALA A 326 -0.53 5.24 2.54
C ALA A 326 0.48 5.82 1.53
N PRO A 327 0.83 5.12 0.44
CA PRO A 327 1.71 5.66 -0.59
C PRO A 327 1.10 6.90 -1.26
N LEU A 328 1.90 7.63 -2.04
CA LEU A 328 1.36 8.66 -2.94
C LEU A 328 0.73 7.99 -4.15
N PRO A 329 -0.28 8.62 -4.79
CA PRO A 329 -0.78 8.14 -6.07
C PRO A 329 0.36 8.10 -7.08
N ILE A 330 0.49 7.00 -7.81
CA ILE A 330 1.49 6.88 -8.88
C ILE A 330 1.13 7.89 -9.97
N ILE A 331 2.10 8.69 -10.41
CA ILE A 331 1.90 9.66 -11.48
C ILE A 331 2.61 9.15 -12.74
N PRO A 332 1.88 8.81 -13.81
CA PRO A 332 2.51 8.39 -15.06
C PRO A 332 3.49 9.44 -15.60
N GLY A 333 4.73 9.02 -15.86
CA GLY A 333 5.76 9.81 -16.56
C GLY A 333 6.59 10.77 -15.70
N THR A 334 6.61 10.59 -14.37
CA THR A 334 7.53 11.27 -13.45
C THR A 334 8.63 10.35 -12.98
#